data_AF-A0A813A5L1-F1
#
_entry.id   AF-A0A813A5L1-F1
#
_cell.length_a   1.000
_cell.length_b   1.000
_cell.length_c   1.000
_cell.angle_alpha   90.00
_cell.angle_beta   90.00
_cell.angle_gamma   90.00
#
_symmetry.space_group_name_H-M   'P 1'
#
loop_
_entity.id
_entity.type
_entity.pdbx_description
1 polymer ?
#
loop_
_entity_poly.entity_id
_entity_poly.type
_entity_poly.pdbx_seq_one_letter_code
_entity_poly.pdbx_strand_id
1 'polypeptide(L)'
;VDFFLTQEEKVKIEDVENYEEVLQEVEQQLRDLCDPHKVAAQVGRMSAEYSSPFESPEKAAKRKQEEYNLQLVEYEITEGKGGVKSGGKKVKKSSYRVIKDDYPLIYHLDVGAMYPNIILSNRLQPMAIVTKEFCNSCSYNAPSNNCQRSMDWKWRGDLYMAKRADVRSIVNEMESDNRRYNHQDKETGETRRVKWNELKEGEQVAEITKAVRQFSTRAYKRLKSSVYEDRTDIVCQRENPFYVNTAGPSLLCFSEPVLNFRDRRYMFKRKARA
;
A
#
# COMPACT_ATOMS: atom_id res chain seq x y z
N VAL A 1 -11.65 -0.12 -28.36
CA VAL A 1 -10.75 1.02 -28.13
C VAL A 1 -10.12 0.75 -26.79
N ASP A 2 -8.90 0.22 -26.79
CA ASP A 2 -8.23 -0.16 -25.56
C ASP A 2 -7.56 1.10 -24.99
N PHE A 3 -8.05 1.57 -23.84
CA PHE A 3 -7.46 2.69 -23.13
C PHE A 3 -6.24 2.19 -22.35
N PHE A 4 -5.05 2.37 -22.94
CA PHE A 4 -3.79 2.24 -22.21
C PHE A 4 -3.30 3.64 -21.83
N LEU A 5 -3.16 3.89 -20.53
CA LEU A 5 -2.36 5.02 -20.05
C LEU A 5 -0.89 4.69 -20.32
N THR A 6 -0.31 5.30 -21.35
CA THR A 6 1.09 5.08 -21.73
C THR A 6 2.09 5.84 -20.87
N GLN A 7 1.66 6.90 -20.15
CA GLN A 7 2.47 7.65 -19.19
C GLN A 7 1.59 8.14 -18.04
N GLU A 8 2.01 7.85 -16.81
CA GLU A 8 1.43 8.44 -15.60
C GLU A 8 2.34 9.60 -15.13
N GLU A 9 1.89 10.83 -15.32
CA GLU A 9 2.53 11.98 -14.69
C GLU A 9 1.79 12.34 -13.39
N LYS A 10 2.53 12.41 -12.28
CA LYS A 10 1.99 12.82 -10.98
C LYS A 10 1.91 14.34 -10.92
N VAL A 11 0.93 14.89 -11.61
CA VAL A 11 0.60 16.31 -11.59
C VAL A 11 -0.54 16.52 -10.59
N LYS A 12 -0.53 17.63 -9.85
CA LYS A 12 -1.65 17.94 -8.95
C LYS A 12 -2.86 18.26 -9.82
N ILE A 13 -4.05 17.85 -9.38
CA ILE A 13 -5.31 18.04 -10.13
C ILE A 13 -5.53 19.52 -10.50
N GLU A 14 -5.06 20.44 -9.65
CA GLU A 14 -5.14 21.90 -9.84
C GLU A 14 -4.30 22.42 -11.03
N ASP A 15 -3.25 21.69 -11.43
CA ASP A 15 -2.33 22.10 -12.51
C ASP A 15 -2.74 21.54 -13.89
N VAL A 16 -3.86 20.81 -13.96
CA VAL A 16 -4.38 20.22 -15.21
C VAL A 16 -5.46 21.13 -15.78
N GLU A 17 -5.08 22.01 -16.72
CA GLU A 17 -5.99 22.99 -17.33
C GLU A 17 -7.19 22.34 -18.05
N ASN A 18 -7.02 21.13 -18.57
CA ASN A 18 -8.05 20.39 -19.31
C ASN A 18 -8.66 19.23 -18.50
N TYR A 19 -8.75 19.37 -17.18
CA TYR A 19 -9.33 18.31 -16.36
C TYR A 19 -10.84 18.19 -16.59
N GLU A 20 -11.54 19.32 -16.63
CA GLU A 20 -13.00 19.35 -16.74
C GLU A 20 -13.50 18.93 -18.14
N GLU A 21 -12.82 19.31 -19.23
CA GLU A 21 -13.25 18.93 -20.58
C GLU A 21 -13.01 17.43 -20.83
N VAL A 22 -11.86 16.88 -20.41
CA VAL A 22 -11.61 15.43 -20.47
C VAL A 22 -12.61 14.65 -19.62
N LEU A 23 -12.96 15.16 -18.43
CA LEU A 23 -13.99 14.53 -17.59
C LEU A 23 -15.35 14.53 -18.28
N GLN A 24 -15.73 15.63 -18.94
CA GLN A 24 -16.97 15.76 -19.69
C GLN A 24 -16.99 14.83 -20.92
N GLU A 25 -15.88 14.71 -21.65
CA GLU A 25 -15.78 13.78 -22.79
C GLU A 25 -15.92 12.32 -22.36
N VAL A 26 -15.26 11.94 -21.26
CA VAL A 26 -15.40 10.60 -20.68
C VAL A 26 -16.83 10.39 -20.19
N GLU A 27 -17.42 11.38 -19.52
CA GLU A 27 -18.81 11.30 -19.04
C GLU A 27 -19.81 11.17 -20.21
N GLN A 28 -19.60 11.90 -21.30
CA GLN A 28 -20.46 11.83 -22.48
C GLN A 28 -20.35 10.46 -23.16
N GLN A 29 -19.14 9.94 -23.34
CA GLN A 29 -18.94 8.59 -23.87
C GLN A 29 -19.56 7.51 -22.97
N LEU A 30 -19.48 7.68 -21.64
CA LEU A 30 -20.11 6.76 -20.69
C LEU A 30 -21.64 6.87 -20.70
N ARG A 31 -22.20 8.06 -20.90
CA ARG A 31 -23.65 8.29 -21.02
C ARG A 31 -24.21 7.73 -22.32
N ASP A 32 -23.50 7.88 -23.43
CA ASP A 32 -23.90 7.33 -24.73
C ASP A 32 -23.90 5.79 -24.72
N LEU A 33 -23.08 5.19 -23.84
CA LEU A 33 -23.05 3.74 -23.60
C LEU A 33 -24.11 3.26 -22.59
N CYS A 34 -24.84 4.16 -21.92
CA CYS A 34 -25.73 3.84 -20.81
C CYS A 34 -27.22 4.00 -21.21
N ASP A 35 -27.93 2.88 -21.40
CA ASP A 35 -29.33 2.89 -21.82
C ASP A 35 -30.28 3.28 -20.66
N PRO A 36 -31.01 4.41 -20.72
CA PRO A 36 -31.76 4.97 -19.58
C PRO A 36 -32.82 4.03 -19.00
N HIS A 37 -33.40 3.18 -19.85
CA HIS A 37 -34.44 2.23 -19.47
C HIS A 37 -33.94 1.08 -18.57
N LYS A 38 -32.65 0.72 -18.64
CA LYS A 38 -32.08 -0.37 -17.83
C LYS A 38 -31.63 0.11 -16.45
N VAL A 39 -31.06 1.32 -16.36
CA VAL A 39 -30.68 1.94 -15.08
C VAL A 39 -31.91 2.13 -14.19
N ALA A 40 -33.03 2.59 -14.76
CA ALA A 40 -34.29 2.76 -14.03
C ALA A 40 -34.84 1.44 -13.45
N ALA A 41 -34.59 0.31 -14.11
CA ALA A 41 -35.04 -1.01 -13.64
C ALA A 41 -34.20 -1.56 -12.47
N GLN A 42 -32.93 -1.14 -12.35
CA GLN A 42 -31.97 -1.68 -11.38
C GLN A 42 -32.01 -0.95 -10.03
N VAL A 43 -32.29 0.36 -10.03
CA VAL A 43 -32.44 1.16 -8.79
C VAL A 43 -33.65 0.70 -7.94
N GLY A 44 -34.62 0.00 -8.55
CA GLY A 44 -35.81 -0.50 -7.86
C GLY A 44 -35.66 -1.80 -7.06
N ARG A 45 -34.49 -2.49 -7.05
CA ARG A 45 -34.36 -3.88 -6.56
C ARG A 45 -33.36 -4.13 -5.41
N MET A 46 -32.80 -3.12 -4.75
CA MET A 46 -31.86 -3.38 -3.64
C MET A 46 -32.53 -3.37 -2.26
N SER A 47 -33.06 -4.53 -1.83
CA SER A 47 -33.27 -4.86 -0.41
C SER A 47 -33.44 -6.38 -0.17
N ALA A 48 -32.46 -6.98 0.54
CA ALA A 48 -32.53 -8.17 1.45
C ALA A 48 -31.47 -9.31 1.28
N GLU A 49 -30.49 -9.33 2.22
CA GLU A 49 -30.04 -10.39 3.18
C GLU A 49 -29.43 -11.80 2.82
N TYR A 50 -28.16 -11.99 3.27
CA TYR A 50 -27.52 -12.96 4.24
C TYR A 50 -27.18 -14.48 3.98
N SER A 51 -25.87 -14.79 4.17
CA SER A 51 -25.15 -15.91 4.86
C SER A 51 -24.94 -17.36 4.33
N SER A 52 -23.66 -17.79 4.50
CA SER A 52 -22.90 -19.08 4.38
C SER A 52 -23.25 -20.12 5.50
N PRO A 53 -22.76 -21.40 5.64
CA PRO A 53 -21.52 -22.06 5.12
C PRO A 53 -21.48 -23.61 4.87
N PHE A 54 -20.34 -24.07 4.32
CA PHE A 54 -19.61 -25.36 4.52
C PHE A 54 -19.42 -26.31 3.31
N GLU A 55 -18.15 -26.68 3.08
CA GLU A 55 -17.56 -27.33 1.90
C GLU A 55 -17.08 -28.77 2.14
N SER A 56 -16.84 -29.52 1.06
CA SER A 56 -16.27 -30.88 1.07
C SER A 56 -15.35 -31.12 -0.18
N PRO A 57 -14.54 -32.20 -0.20
CA PRO A 57 -13.13 -32.16 -0.64
C PRO A 57 -12.85 -32.37 -2.14
N GLU A 58 -13.87 -32.54 -2.98
CA GLU A 58 -13.69 -32.71 -4.44
C GLU A 58 -13.27 -31.39 -5.15
N LYS A 59 -13.49 -30.25 -4.48
CA LYS A 59 -13.12 -28.90 -4.94
C LYS A 59 -11.63 -28.59 -4.99
N ALA A 60 -10.75 -29.46 -4.47
CA ALA A 60 -9.32 -29.27 -4.59
C ALA A 60 -8.79 -29.53 -6.01
N ALA A 61 -9.44 -30.45 -6.76
CA ALA A 61 -8.94 -30.88 -8.07
C ALA A 61 -9.42 -30.00 -9.25
N LYS A 62 -10.61 -29.40 -9.14
CA LYS A 62 -11.15 -28.45 -10.15
C LYS A 62 -10.53 -27.05 -10.12
N ARG A 63 -9.91 -26.67 -8.99
CA ARG A 63 -9.35 -25.32 -8.76
C ARG A 63 -8.19 -24.91 -9.68
N LYS A 64 -7.59 -25.84 -10.42
CA LYS A 64 -6.48 -25.52 -11.35
C LYS A 64 -6.92 -24.97 -12.71
N GLN A 65 -8.21 -25.04 -13.07
CA GLN A 65 -8.69 -24.62 -14.40
C GLN A 65 -9.64 -23.42 -14.38
N GLU A 66 -10.04 -22.91 -13.21
CA GLU A 66 -10.93 -21.75 -13.06
C GLU A 66 -10.14 -20.47 -12.74
N GLU A 67 -8.99 -20.29 -13.38
CA GLU A 67 -8.30 -19.00 -13.38
C GLU A 67 -9.06 -18.04 -14.32
N TYR A 68 -9.68 -17.02 -13.73
CA TYR A 68 -10.23 -15.82 -14.37
C TYR A 68 -11.56 -15.90 -15.13
N ASN A 69 -12.60 -16.49 -14.54
CA ASN A 69 -13.98 -16.09 -14.86
C ASN A 69 -14.70 -15.65 -13.57
N LEU A 70 -14.68 -14.34 -13.31
CA LEU A 70 -15.52 -13.72 -12.28
C LEU A 70 -16.99 -13.83 -12.72
N GLN A 71 -17.66 -14.90 -12.32
CA GLN A 71 -19.09 -15.07 -12.50
C GLN A 71 -19.84 -14.37 -11.37
N LEU A 72 -20.49 -13.23 -11.65
CA LEU A 72 -21.53 -12.70 -10.76
C LEU A 72 -22.73 -13.64 -10.81
N VAL A 73 -22.96 -14.39 -9.73
CA VAL A 73 -24.12 -15.24 -9.56
C VAL A 73 -25.13 -14.50 -8.70
N GLU A 74 -26.14 -13.90 -9.33
CA GLU A 74 -27.31 -13.38 -8.61
C GLU A 74 -28.29 -14.53 -8.36
N TYR A 75 -28.79 -14.64 -7.13
CA TYR A 75 -29.79 -15.63 -6.76
C TYR A 75 -31.10 -14.93 -6.37
N GLU A 76 -32.19 -15.21 -7.10
CA GLU A 76 -33.53 -14.90 -6.61
C GLU A 76 -34.04 -16.08 -5.78
N ILE A 77 -34.22 -15.87 -4.46
CA ILE A 77 -34.98 -16.79 -3.61
C ILE A 77 -36.45 -16.39 -3.71
N THR A 78 -37.20 -17.07 -4.57
CA THR A 78 -38.67 -17.01 -4.50
C THR A 78 -39.15 -18.03 -3.46
N GLU A 79 -39.58 -17.54 -2.29
CA GLU A 79 -40.30 -18.36 -1.32
C GLU A 79 -41.71 -18.67 -1.84
N GLY A 80 -41.86 -19.81 -2.50
CA GLY A 80 -43.17 -20.34 -2.85
C GLY A 80 -43.92 -20.81 -1.61
N LYS A 81 -45.06 -20.18 -1.31
CA LYS A 81 -46.10 -20.67 -0.38
C LYS A 81 -46.68 -21.99 -0.91
N GLY A 82 -46.07 -23.11 -0.54
CA GLY A 82 -46.56 -24.43 -0.91
C GLY A 82 -46.00 -25.49 0.01
N GLY A 83 -46.67 -25.72 1.14
CA GLY A 83 -46.31 -26.83 2.03
C GLY A 83 -46.73 -28.17 1.43
N VAL A 84 -45.90 -29.21 1.55
CA VAL A 84 -46.33 -30.62 1.66
C VAL A 84 -45.31 -31.41 2.48
N LYS A 85 -45.85 -32.30 3.33
CA LYS A 85 -45.18 -33.27 4.21
C LYS A 85 -44.28 -34.26 3.45
N SER A 86 -43.21 -34.66 4.12
CA SER A 86 -42.45 -35.93 4.04
C SER A 86 -41.92 -36.42 2.68
N GLY A 87 -40.60 -36.66 2.63
CA GLY A 87 -40.00 -37.71 1.81
C GLY A 87 -39.82 -37.40 0.31
N GLY A 88 -38.73 -36.73 -0.05
CA GLY A 88 -38.28 -36.66 -1.45
C GLY A 88 -37.56 -35.36 -1.77
N LYS A 89 -36.23 -35.36 -1.65
CA LYS A 89 -35.36 -34.22 -1.98
C LYS A 89 -35.58 -33.81 -3.45
N LYS A 90 -36.16 -32.63 -3.69
CA LYS A 90 -36.11 -31.96 -5.00
C LYS A 90 -34.84 -31.13 -5.07
N VAL A 91 -33.79 -31.67 -5.70
CA VAL A 91 -32.63 -30.85 -6.11
C VAL A 91 -33.10 -29.94 -7.24
N LYS A 92 -33.23 -28.64 -6.97
CA LYS A 92 -33.53 -27.63 -7.99
C LYS A 92 -32.32 -27.54 -8.94
N LYS A 93 -32.51 -27.78 -10.25
CA LYS A 93 -31.48 -27.51 -11.27
C LYS A 93 -31.14 -26.02 -11.22
N SER A 94 -29.90 -25.67 -10.85
CA SER A 94 -29.38 -24.31 -11.01
C SER A 94 -29.12 -24.05 -12.49
N SER A 95 -30.02 -23.34 -13.16
CA SER A 95 -29.73 -22.79 -14.49
C SER A 95 -28.87 -21.55 -14.31
N TYR A 96 -27.61 -21.61 -14.73
CA TYR A 96 -26.78 -20.41 -14.86
C TYR A 96 -27.31 -19.62 -16.06
N ARG A 97 -27.82 -18.40 -15.83
CA ARG A 97 -28.12 -17.48 -16.93
C ARG A 97 -26.83 -16.73 -17.24
N VAL A 98 -26.17 -17.11 -18.32
CA VAL A 98 -25.10 -16.30 -18.90
C VAL A 98 -25.76 -15.07 -19.50
N ILE A 99 -25.76 -13.96 -18.77
CA ILE A 99 -26.12 -12.67 -19.34
C ILE A 99 -24.93 -12.27 -20.22
N LYS A 100 -25.08 -12.46 -21.53
CA LYS A 100 -24.20 -11.81 -22.51
C LYS A 100 -24.67 -10.37 -22.57
N ASP A 101 -24.12 -9.50 -21.73
CA ASP A 101 -24.35 -8.07 -21.85
C ASP A 101 -23.56 -7.58 -23.07
N ASP A 102 -24.26 -6.86 -23.97
CA ASP A 102 -23.68 -6.28 -25.19
C ASP A 102 -22.79 -5.04 -24.90
N TYR A 103 -22.54 -4.73 -23.62
CA TYR A 103 -21.81 -3.55 -23.14
C TYR A 103 -20.97 -3.88 -21.89
N PRO A 104 -19.83 -3.18 -21.69
CA PRO A 104 -18.94 -3.45 -20.57
C PRO A 104 -19.50 -2.90 -19.24
N LEU A 105 -19.41 -3.69 -18.18
CA LEU A 105 -19.70 -3.27 -16.80
C LEU A 105 -18.40 -2.80 -16.13
N ILE A 106 -18.37 -1.56 -15.65
CA ILE A 106 -17.22 -0.98 -14.95
C ILE A 106 -17.34 -1.27 -13.46
N TYR A 107 -16.46 -2.13 -12.93
CA TYR A 107 -16.39 -2.45 -11.50
C TYR A 107 -15.14 -1.85 -10.87
N HIS A 108 -15.31 -1.23 -9.70
CA HIS A 108 -14.20 -0.83 -8.83
C HIS A 108 -14.09 -1.81 -7.66
N LEU A 109 -13.07 -2.67 -7.70
CA LEU A 109 -12.76 -3.63 -6.64
C LEU A 109 -11.70 -3.04 -5.71
N ASP A 110 -12.07 -2.83 -4.45
CA ASP A 110 -11.17 -2.29 -3.42
C ASP A 110 -11.10 -3.21 -2.20
N VAL A 111 -9.88 -3.36 -1.66
CA VAL A 111 -9.63 -4.11 -0.44
C VAL A 111 -9.74 -3.16 0.75
N GLY A 112 -10.82 -3.31 1.52
CA GLY A 112 -11.08 -2.46 2.68
C GLY A 112 -9.96 -2.52 3.72
N ALA A 113 -9.28 -1.39 3.94
CA ALA A 113 -8.16 -1.25 4.88
C ALA A 113 -7.01 -2.26 4.64
N MET A 114 -6.54 -2.34 3.39
CA MET A 114 -5.45 -3.20 2.92
C MET A 114 -4.22 -3.23 3.86
N TYR A 115 -3.52 -2.09 4.06
CA TYR A 115 -2.28 -2.08 4.85
C TYR A 115 -2.49 -2.43 6.34
N PRO A 116 -3.50 -1.90 7.05
CA PRO A 116 -3.80 -2.37 8.41
C PRO A 116 -4.03 -3.87 8.48
N ASN A 117 -4.74 -4.46 7.50
CA ASN A 117 -4.98 -5.90 7.48
C ASN A 117 -3.70 -6.71 7.22
N ILE A 118 -2.80 -6.22 6.35
CA ILE A 118 -1.47 -6.83 6.14
C ILE A 118 -0.63 -6.77 7.43
N ILE A 119 -0.61 -5.61 8.10
CA ILE A 119 0.11 -5.39 9.37
C ILE A 119 -0.38 -6.37 10.44
N LEU A 120 -1.70 -6.48 10.61
CA LEU A 120 -2.32 -7.37 11.61
C LEU A 120 -2.08 -8.85 11.29
N SER A 121 -2.23 -9.25 10.03
CA SER A 121 -2.06 -10.64 9.59
C SER A 121 -0.62 -11.13 9.73
N ASN A 122 0.34 -10.22 9.58
CA ASN A 122 1.77 -10.54 9.64
C ASN A 122 2.42 -10.13 10.96
N ARG A 123 1.66 -9.52 11.89
CA ARG A 123 2.13 -8.94 13.16
C ARG A 123 3.31 -7.97 12.96
N LEU A 124 3.23 -7.13 11.93
CA LEU A 124 4.30 -6.20 11.59
C LEU A 124 4.36 -5.06 12.61
N GLN A 125 5.50 -4.94 13.27
CA GLN A 125 5.82 -3.83 14.14
C GLN A 125 7.33 -3.64 14.17
N PRO A 126 7.83 -2.41 14.37
CA PRO A 126 9.27 -2.13 14.32
C PRO A 126 10.07 -3.03 15.26
N MET A 127 9.58 -3.26 16.47
CA MET A 127 10.26 -4.10 17.47
C MET A 127 10.29 -5.59 17.11
N ALA A 128 9.41 -6.06 16.22
CA ALA A 128 9.38 -7.45 15.81
C ALA A 128 10.34 -7.75 14.64
N ILE A 129 10.89 -6.73 13.98
CA ILE A 129 11.88 -6.92 12.90
C ILE A 129 13.24 -7.15 13.57
N VAL A 130 13.72 -8.38 13.52
CA VAL A 130 14.92 -8.81 14.24
C VAL A 130 16.02 -9.26 13.28
N THR A 131 17.27 -8.98 13.64
CA THR A 131 18.43 -9.52 12.94
C THR A 131 18.62 -11.00 13.29
N LYS A 132 19.30 -11.74 12.41
CA LYS A 132 19.60 -13.16 12.64
C LYS A 132 20.43 -13.36 13.93
N GLU A 133 21.36 -12.46 14.20
CA GLU A 133 22.19 -12.48 15.42
C GLU A 133 21.34 -12.32 16.68
N PHE A 134 20.42 -11.36 16.69
CA PHE A 134 19.51 -11.16 17.81
C PHE A 134 18.60 -12.37 18.02
N CYS A 135 18.03 -12.91 16.94
CA CYS A 135 17.18 -14.10 17.03
C CYS A 135 17.93 -15.33 17.55
N ASN A 136 19.21 -15.49 17.18
CA ASN A 136 20.04 -16.59 17.67
C ASN A 136 20.30 -16.55 19.18
N SER A 137 20.34 -15.35 19.77
CA SER A 137 20.51 -15.16 21.22
C SER A 137 19.23 -15.44 22.02
N CYS A 138 18.09 -15.56 21.35
CA CYS A 138 16.79 -15.75 21.99
C CYS A 138 16.64 -17.18 22.53
N SER A 139 16.16 -17.32 23.77
CA SER A 139 15.83 -18.61 24.39
C SER A 139 14.79 -19.42 23.61
N TYR A 140 14.02 -18.76 22.73
CA TYR A 140 12.96 -19.38 21.93
C TYR A 140 13.40 -19.74 20.50
N ASN A 141 14.70 -19.66 20.17
CA ASN A 141 15.26 -20.02 18.86
C ASN A 141 15.28 -21.55 18.59
N ALA A 142 14.25 -22.26 19.03
CA ALA A 142 14.05 -23.67 18.69
C ALA A 142 13.07 -23.76 17.50
N PRO A 143 13.31 -24.66 16.54
CA PRO A 143 12.41 -24.85 15.40
C PRO A 143 10.99 -25.26 15.82
N SER A 144 10.83 -25.82 17.03
CA SER A 144 9.51 -26.16 17.60
C SER A 144 8.63 -24.94 17.89
N ASN A 145 9.21 -23.75 18.09
CA ASN A 145 8.47 -22.57 18.53
C ASN A 145 7.78 -21.83 17.37
N ASN A 146 8.12 -22.12 16.11
CA ASN A 146 7.56 -21.52 14.89
C ASN A 146 7.32 -20.00 15.00
N CYS A 147 8.23 -19.28 15.65
CA CYS A 147 8.09 -17.85 15.93
C CYS A 147 8.74 -16.95 14.88
N GLN A 148 9.55 -17.52 13.99
CA GLN A 148 10.27 -16.79 12.95
C GLN A 148 9.45 -16.79 11.66
N ARG A 149 9.17 -15.60 11.14
CA ARG A 149 8.56 -15.43 9.83
C ARG A 149 9.47 -14.61 8.95
N SER A 150 10.11 -15.23 7.95
CA SER A 150 10.88 -14.52 6.94
C SER A 150 9.95 -13.81 5.97
N MET A 151 10.22 -12.53 5.68
CA MET A 151 9.51 -11.79 4.65
C MET A 151 10.49 -11.00 3.78
N ASP A 152 10.17 -10.95 2.50
CA ASP A 152 10.97 -10.25 1.50
C ASP A 152 10.41 -8.84 1.28
N TRP A 153 11.30 -7.87 1.12
CA TRP A 153 10.96 -6.49 0.80
C TRP A 153 12.01 -5.88 -0.12
N LYS A 154 11.60 -4.88 -0.90
CA LYS A 154 12.50 -4.20 -1.83
C LYS A 154 13.01 -2.91 -1.19
N TRP A 155 14.31 -2.83 -1.00
CA TRP A 155 14.98 -1.59 -0.67
C TRP A 155 15.22 -0.77 -1.95
N ARG A 156 14.96 0.54 -1.88
CA ARG A 156 15.31 1.49 -2.94
C ARG A 156 16.16 2.61 -2.35
N GLY A 157 17.35 2.80 -2.90
CA GLY A 157 18.22 3.92 -2.57
C GLY A 157 18.44 4.84 -3.77
N ASP A 158 18.13 6.12 -3.62
CA ASP A 158 18.45 7.13 -4.63
C ASP A 158 19.81 7.79 -4.27
N LEU A 159 20.89 7.22 -4.80
CA LEU A 159 22.27 7.58 -4.50
C LEU A 159 22.84 8.58 -5.52
N TYR A 160 23.78 9.43 -5.11
CA TYR A 160 24.54 10.28 -6.04
C TYR A 160 25.48 9.44 -6.91
N MET A 161 25.83 9.95 -8.10
CA MET A 161 26.77 9.28 -9.01
C MET A 161 28.21 9.26 -8.50
N ALA A 162 28.57 10.24 -7.68
CA ALA A 162 29.89 10.32 -7.08
C ALA A 162 30.21 9.07 -6.25
N LYS A 163 31.35 8.44 -6.54
CA LYS A 163 31.83 7.28 -5.77
C LYS A 163 32.47 7.75 -4.47
N ARG A 164 32.70 6.82 -3.53
CA ARG A 164 33.38 7.10 -2.25
C ARG A 164 34.79 7.71 -2.41
N ALA A 165 35.48 7.45 -3.53
CA ALA A 165 36.77 8.08 -3.83
C ALA A 165 36.58 9.56 -4.20
N ASP A 166 35.62 9.85 -5.09
CA ASP A 166 35.27 11.20 -5.52
C ASP A 166 34.84 12.07 -4.32
N VAL A 167 33.98 11.54 -3.44
CA VAL A 167 33.54 12.23 -2.23
C VAL A 167 34.73 12.56 -1.32
N ARG A 168 35.69 11.64 -1.15
CA ARG A 168 36.90 11.90 -0.37
C ARG A 168 37.76 13.00 -0.97
N SER A 169 37.95 13.00 -2.29
CA SER A 169 38.67 14.07 -2.98
C SER A 169 38.00 15.43 -2.81
N ILE A 170 36.66 15.47 -2.88
CA ILE A 170 35.86 16.69 -2.65
C ILE A 170 36.05 17.20 -1.21
N VAL A 171 36.00 16.30 -0.22
CA VAL A 171 36.20 16.67 1.19
C VAL A 171 37.62 17.21 1.43
N ASN A 172 38.64 16.56 0.88
CA ASN A 172 40.03 17.04 0.99
C ASN A 172 40.21 18.43 0.34
N GLU A 173 39.56 18.66 -0.80
CA GLU A 173 39.56 19.97 -1.46
C GLU A 173 38.84 21.03 -0.61
N MET A 174 37.80 20.61 0.13
CA MET A 174 37.06 21.50 1.02
C MET A 174 37.84 21.89 2.28
N GLU A 175 38.63 20.96 2.80
CA GLU A 175 39.53 21.13 3.96
C GLU A 175 40.74 22.01 3.64
N SER A 176 41.04 22.25 2.35
CA SER A 176 42.15 23.11 1.95
C SER A 176 42.00 24.56 2.42
N ASP A 177 43.08 25.15 2.92
CA ASP A 177 43.07 26.45 3.64
C ASP A 177 42.65 27.66 2.76
N ASN A 178 42.60 27.45 1.44
CA ASN A 178 42.25 28.50 0.47
C ASN A 178 40.73 28.74 0.36
N ARG A 179 39.88 27.82 0.84
CA ARG A 179 38.42 27.95 0.74
C ARG A 179 37.80 28.47 2.04
N ARG A 180 36.84 29.37 1.90
CA ARG A 180 36.00 29.88 2.99
C ARG A 180 34.53 29.63 2.70
N TYR A 181 33.78 29.33 3.74
CA TYR A 181 32.35 29.01 3.65
C TYR A 181 31.54 29.95 4.54
N ASN A 182 30.28 30.11 4.19
CA ASN A 182 29.36 30.94 4.95
C ASN A 182 28.89 30.16 6.18
N HIS A 183 29.07 30.75 7.37
CA HIS A 183 28.54 30.26 8.63
C HIS A 183 27.53 31.27 9.17
N GLN A 184 26.35 30.78 9.56
CA GLN A 184 25.33 31.62 10.18
C GLN A 184 25.37 31.46 11.68
N ASP A 185 25.60 32.57 12.38
CA ASP A 185 25.44 32.56 13.82
C ASP A 185 23.95 32.52 14.18
N LYS A 186 23.57 31.60 15.08
CA LYS A 186 22.17 31.42 15.47
C LYS A 186 21.70 32.55 16.38
N GLU A 187 22.62 33.19 17.11
CA GLU A 187 22.29 34.22 18.09
C GLU A 187 22.23 35.60 17.45
N THR A 188 23.20 35.92 16.59
CA THR A 188 23.32 37.25 15.98
C THR A 188 22.68 37.33 14.59
N GLY A 189 22.41 36.19 13.95
CA GLY A 189 21.90 36.12 12.56
C GLY A 189 22.92 36.57 11.51
N GLU A 190 24.15 36.89 11.91
CA GLU A 190 25.20 37.37 11.03
C GLU A 190 25.83 36.21 10.24
N THR A 191 26.10 36.43 8.95
CA THR A 191 26.77 35.45 8.10
C THR A 191 28.25 35.82 7.97
N ARG A 192 29.13 35.00 8.55
CA ARG A 192 30.60 35.18 8.48
C ARG A 192 31.25 34.13 7.58
N ARG A 193 32.39 34.48 6.97
CA ARG A 193 33.18 33.56 6.14
C ARG A 193 34.28 32.88 6.94
N VAL A 194 34.10 31.60 7.24
CA VAL A 194 34.97 30.81 8.11
C VAL A 194 35.67 29.68 7.36
N LYS A 195 36.71 29.10 7.98
CA LYS A 195 37.42 27.91 7.45
C LYS A 195 36.62 26.64 7.70
N TRP A 196 36.93 25.56 6.99
CA TRP A 196 36.24 24.27 7.09
C TRP A 196 36.06 23.74 8.52
N ASN A 197 37.13 23.83 9.33
CA ASN A 197 37.16 23.30 10.70
C ASN A 197 36.24 24.06 11.68
N GLU A 198 35.83 25.28 11.33
CA GLU A 198 34.97 26.12 12.17
C GLU A 198 33.48 25.93 11.83
N LEU A 199 33.14 25.20 10.76
CA LEU A 199 31.75 24.93 10.39
C LEU A 199 31.12 23.92 11.34
N LYS A 200 29.81 24.06 11.55
CA LYS A 200 29.01 23.04 12.26
C LYS A 200 28.79 21.84 11.34
N GLU A 201 28.66 20.64 11.92
CA GLU A 201 28.48 19.39 11.17
C GLU A 201 27.31 19.45 10.16
N GLY A 202 26.18 20.06 10.54
CA GLY A 202 25.04 20.24 9.63
C GLY A 202 25.35 21.13 8.42
N GLU A 203 26.16 22.18 8.60
CA GLU A 203 26.61 23.06 7.51
C GLU A 203 27.65 22.37 6.62
N GLN A 204 28.56 21.60 7.24
CA GLN A 204 29.53 20.77 6.51
C GLN A 204 28.82 19.76 5.61
N VAL A 205 27.82 19.06 6.12
CA VAL A 205 27.01 18.11 5.34
C VAL A 205 26.28 18.81 4.18
N ALA A 206 25.77 20.02 4.40
CA ALA A 206 25.11 20.80 3.36
C ALA A 206 26.07 21.21 2.22
N GLU A 207 27.26 21.72 2.56
CA GLU A 207 28.27 22.10 1.56
C GLU A 207 28.85 20.87 0.84
N ILE A 208 29.11 19.76 1.54
CA ILE A 208 29.49 18.47 0.90
C ILE A 208 28.42 18.04 -0.08
N THR A 209 27.15 18.04 0.34
CA THR A 209 26.03 17.61 -0.52
C THR A 209 25.93 18.47 -1.77
N LYS A 210 26.14 19.79 -1.63
CA LYS A 210 26.14 20.74 -2.75
C LYS A 210 27.28 20.49 -3.72
N ALA A 211 28.50 20.26 -3.23
CA ALA A 211 29.63 19.96 -4.11
C ALA A 211 29.51 18.59 -4.76
N VAL A 212 29.05 17.56 -4.04
CA VAL A 212 28.76 16.23 -4.60
C VAL A 212 27.71 16.30 -5.70
N ARG A 213 26.67 17.12 -5.52
CA ARG A 213 25.65 17.40 -6.55
C ARG A 213 26.28 18.02 -7.79
N GLN A 214 27.10 19.07 -7.63
CA GLN A 214 27.77 19.72 -8.76
C GLN A 214 28.74 18.78 -9.48
N PHE A 215 29.53 18.02 -8.72
CA PHE A 215 30.46 17.05 -9.26
C PHE A 215 29.74 15.94 -10.03
N SER A 216 28.66 15.38 -9.47
CA SER A 216 27.88 14.32 -10.12
C SER A 216 27.32 14.78 -11.47
N THR A 217 26.75 15.99 -11.52
CA THR A 217 26.25 16.58 -12.78
C THR A 217 27.36 16.86 -13.78
N ARG A 218 28.53 17.36 -13.32
CA ARG A 218 29.66 17.69 -14.22
C ARG A 218 30.35 16.45 -14.78
N ALA A 219 30.68 15.48 -13.92
CA ALA A 219 31.46 14.30 -14.30
C ALA A 219 30.61 13.22 -14.97
N TYR A 220 29.41 12.96 -14.44
CA TYR A 220 28.57 11.84 -14.87
C TYR A 220 27.32 12.26 -15.66
N LYS A 221 27.09 13.58 -15.86
CA LYS A 221 25.90 14.15 -16.54
C LYS A 221 24.56 13.72 -15.95
N ARG A 222 24.57 13.16 -14.74
CA ARG A 222 23.41 12.62 -14.03
C ARG A 222 23.59 12.88 -12.54
N LEU A 223 22.51 13.27 -11.87
CA LEU A 223 22.59 13.61 -10.45
C LEU A 223 22.51 12.37 -9.55
N LYS A 224 21.46 11.55 -9.70
CA LYS A 224 21.21 10.37 -8.87
C LYS A 224 20.90 9.13 -9.70
N SER A 225 21.18 7.95 -9.14
CA SER A 225 20.69 6.64 -9.59
C SER A 225 19.84 6.01 -8.51
N SER A 226 18.71 5.46 -8.90
CA SER A 226 17.95 4.52 -8.09
C SER A 226 18.61 3.14 -8.17
N VAL A 227 18.94 2.58 -7.01
CA VAL A 227 19.38 1.19 -6.84
C VAL A 227 18.27 0.45 -6.11
N TYR A 228 17.93 -0.75 -6.59
CA TYR A 228 16.93 -1.62 -5.98
C TYR A 228 17.62 -2.89 -5.49
N GLU A 229 17.36 -3.27 -4.25
CA GLU A 229 17.89 -4.48 -3.64
C GLU A 229 16.75 -5.25 -2.98
N ASP A 230 16.61 -6.53 -3.31
CA ASP A 230 15.70 -7.42 -2.59
C ASP A 230 16.36 -7.82 -1.27
N ARG A 231 15.69 -7.55 -0.15
CA ARG A 231 16.15 -7.83 1.21
C ARG A 231 15.16 -8.73 1.91
N THR A 232 15.67 -9.54 2.83
CA THR A 232 14.87 -10.50 3.59
C THR A 232 15.07 -10.25 5.07
N ASP A 233 13.99 -9.98 5.79
CA ASP A 233 14.02 -9.77 7.24
C ASP A 233 13.16 -10.79 7.98
N ILE A 234 13.49 -11.01 9.25
CA ILE A 234 12.78 -11.94 10.12
C ILE A 234 11.83 -11.16 11.02
N VAL A 235 10.55 -11.50 10.97
CA VAL A 235 9.50 -10.98 11.84
C VAL A 235 9.25 -11.95 12.99
N CYS A 236 9.58 -11.55 14.21
CA CYS A 236 9.32 -12.30 15.43
C CYS A 236 7.83 -12.28 15.79
N GLN A 237 7.16 -13.42 15.72
CA GLN A 237 5.74 -13.57 16.04
C GLN A 237 5.45 -13.63 17.55
N ARG A 238 6.49 -13.71 18.39
CA ARG A 238 6.41 -13.76 19.87
C ARG A 238 6.68 -12.42 20.54
N GLU A 239 7.16 -11.43 19.79
CA GLU A 239 7.46 -10.12 20.35
C GLU A 239 6.20 -9.48 20.94
N ASN A 240 6.36 -8.64 21.96
CA ASN A 240 5.23 -7.98 22.61
C ASN A 240 4.40 -7.19 21.58
N PRO A 241 3.11 -7.52 21.36
CA PRO A 241 2.31 -6.93 20.29
C PRO A 241 1.75 -5.54 20.64
N PHE A 242 2.53 -4.65 21.25
CA PHE A 242 2.05 -3.33 21.68
C PHE A 242 1.44 -2.51 20.52
N TYR A 243 2.10 -2.51 19.36
CA TYR A 243 1.67 -1.75 18.19
C TYR A 243 0.48 -2.38 17.45
N VAL A 244 0.39 -3.71 17.50
CA VAL A 244 -0.58 -4.52 16.74
C VAL A 244 -1.86 -4.74 17.56
N ASN A 245 -1.71 -5.13 18.83
CA ASN A 245 -2.77 -5.53 19.75
C ASN A 245 -2.66 -4.76 21.08
N THR A 246 -3.38 -3.67 21.24
CA THR A 246 -3.82 -3.24 22.58
C THR A 246 -5.32 -3.51 22.69
N ALA A 247 -5.66 -4.79 22.81
CA ALA A 247 -7.01 -5.28 23.14
C ALA A 247 -7.19 -5.35 24.67
N GLY A 248 -6.74 -4.32 25.40
CA GLY A 248 -6.98 -4.16 26.83
C GLY A 248 -7.50 -2.76 27.09
N PRO A 249 -8.47 -2.58 28.01
CA PRO A 249 -8.91 -1.27 28.47
C PRO A 249 -7.81 -0.67 29.36
N SER A 250 -6.66 -0.34 28.79
CA SER A 250 -5.62 0.37 29.52
C SER A 250 -5.81 1.86 29.28
N LEU A 251 -6.38 2.52 30.29
CA LEU A 251 -6.65 3.95 30.41
C LEU A 251 -5.41 4.86 30.30
N LEU A 252 -4.26 4.34 29.85
CA LEU A 252 -2.98 5.02 29.87
C LEU A 252 -2.18 4.71 28.60
N CYS A 253 -2.63 5.16 27.44
CA CYS A 253 -1.77 5.28 26.26
C CYS A 253 -2.35 6.34 25.32
N PHE A 254 -1.58 7.40 25.09
CA PHE A 254 -1.88 8.50 24.16
C PHE A 254 -1.86 8.05 22.67
N SER A 255 -1.70 6.76 22.38
CA SER A 255 -1.68 6.20 21.02
C SER A 255 -2.64 5.00 20.92
N GLU A 256 -3.67 5.10 20.08
CA GLU A 256 -4.53 3.95 19.73
C GLU A 256 -3.73 2.95 18.85
N PRO A 257 -3.78 1.63 19.12
CA PRO A 257 -3.15 0.61 18.27
C PRO A 257 -3.88 0.44 16.93
N VAL A 258 -3.19 -0.18 15.97
CA VAL A 258 -3.67 -0.37 14.60
C VAL A 258 -5.02 -1.11 14.53
N LEU A 259 -5.21 -2.14 15.36
CA LEU A 259 -6.47 -2.90 15.42
C LEU A 259 -7.66 -2.03 15.84
N ASN A 260 -7.52 -1.29 16.94
CA ASN A 260 -8.60 -0.48 17.50
C ASN A 260 -8.98 0.66 16.54
N PHE A 261 -7.98 1.31 15.94
CA PHE A 261 -8.22 2.35 14.95
C PHE A 261 -8.95 1.81 13.72
N ARG A 262 -8.56 0.64 13.22
CA ARG A 262 -9.23 -0.03 12.09
C ARG A 262 -10.69 -0.35 12.43
N ASP A 263 -10.94 -0.95 13.59
CA ASP A 263 -12.28 -1.39 13.98
C ASP A 263 -13.21 -0.21 14.26
N ARG A 264 -12.69 0.85 14.89
CA ARG A 264 -13.38 2.14 15.06
C ARG A 264 -13.72 2.78 13.70
N ARG A 265 -12.79 2.74 12.74
CA ARG A 265 -13.05 3.20 11.36
C ARG A 265 -14.16 2.39 10.70
N TYR A 266 -14.21 1.07 10.87
CA TYR A 266 -15.31 0.27 10.33
C TYR A 266 -16.66 0.62 10.95
N MET A 267 -16.71 0.96 12.24
CA MET A 267 -17.93 1.46 12.87
C MET A 267 -18.43 2.75 12.21
N PHE A 268 -17.55 3.71 11.95
CA PHE A 268 -17.90 4.95 11.25
C PHE A 268 -18.26 4.71 9.79
N LYS A 269 -17.51 3.87 9.08
CA LYS A 269 -17.80 3.51 7.68
C LYS A 269 -19.16 2.83 7.55
N ARG A 270 -19.57 2.01 8.53
CA ARG A 270 -20.91 1.41 8.57
C ARG A 270 -21.99 2.47 8.79
N LYS A 271 -21.79 3.42 9.70
CA LYS A 271 -22.73 4.53 9.95
C LYS A 271 -22.88 5.47 8.75
N ALA A 272 -21.83 5.66 7.96
CA ALA A 272 -21.88 6.49 6.75
C ALA A 272 -22.48 5.78 5.52
N ARG A 273 -22.60 4.46 5.57
CA ARG A 273 -23.22 3.63 4.52
C ARG A 273 -24.69 3.32 4.80
N ALA A 274 -25.14 3.55 6.03
CA ALA A 274 -26.54 3.47 6.44
C ALA A 274 -27.21 4.83 6.22
#